data_AF-A0A0P7HY11-F1
#
_entry.id   AF-A0A0P7HY11-F1
#
_cell.length_a   1.000
_cell.length_b   1.000
_cell.length_c   1.000
_cell.angle_alpha   90.00
_cell.angle_beta   90.00
_cell.angle_gamma   90.00
#
_symmetry.space_group_name_H-M   'P 1'
#
loop_
_entity.id
_entity.type
_entity.pdbx_description
1 polymer ?
#
loop_
_entity_poly.entity_id
_entity_poly.type
_entity_poly.pdbx_seq_one_letter_code
_entity_poly.pdbx_strand_id
1 'polypeptide(L)'
;MIVRVGLGASFVYLGLVQKLFMPGQALGVVAKYDLTAVVPVSPELWVVGAGLTEMALGIALALGLFTRAGCGVAIAMFTTTLFGLPDDPVMAHVSLFGLVSVLVITGGGAYSVDRWLAGQFGSTGATERTGAESTPMAD
;
A
#
# COMPACT_ATOMS: atom_id res chain seq x y z
N MET A 1 7.60 -3.28 -12.53
CA MET A 1 8.25 -3.89 -11.34
C MET A 1 9.19 -2.92 -10.64
N ILE A 2 10.11 -2.25 -11.34
CA ILE A 2 11.03 -1.25 -10.76
C ILE A 2 10.26 -0.16 -10.01
N VAL A 3 9.23 0.43 -10.63
CA VAL A 3 8.37 1.46 -10.00
C VAL A 3 7.74 0.92 -8.71
N ARG A 4 7.26 -0.32 -8.72
CA ARG A 4 6.58 -0.95 -7.60
C ARG A 4 7.53 -1.18 -6.41
N VAL A 5 8.70 -1.75 -6.67
CA VAL A 5 9.71 -2.02 -5.63
C VAL A 5 10.29 -0.72 -5.10
N GLY A 6 10.61 0.24 -5.99
CA GLY A 6 11.10 1.56 -5.59
C GLY A 6 10.08 2.31 -4.74
N LEU A 7 8.82 2.33 -5.15
CA LEU A 7 7.74 2.95 -4.38
C LEU A 7 7.54 2.25 -3.03
N GLY A 8 7.51 0.91 -3.00
CA GLY A 8 7.39 0.15 -1.76
C GLY A 8 8.56 0.42 -0.80
N ALA A 9 9.79 0.48 -1.31
CA ALA A 9 10.97 0.83 -0.54
C ALA A 9 10.89 2.26 0.03
N SER A 10 10.36 3.23 -0.74
CA SER A 10 10.13 4.58 -0.24
C SER A 10 9.16 4.61 0.94
N PHE A 11 8.05 3.87 0.86
CA PHE A 11 7.10 3.75 1.99
C PHE A 11 7.73 3.13 3.23
N VAL A 12 8.54 2.08 3.05
CA VAL A 12 9.29 1.46 4.16
C VAL A 12 10.29 2.45 4.76
N TYR A 13 11.00 3.20 3.92
CA TYR A 13 11.94 4.24 4.38
C TYR A 13 11.23 5.33 5.18
N LEU A 14 10.08 5.81 4.73
CA LEU A 14 9.29 6.83 5.45
C LEU A 14 8.85 6.30 6.82
N GLY A 15 8.24 5.12 6.86
CA GLY A 15 7.76 4.53 8.11
C GLY A 15 8.88 4.17 9.09
N LEU A 16 10.04 3.73 8.60
CA LEU A 16 11.16 3.39 9.46
C LEU A 16 11.97 4.62 9.89
N VAL A 17 12.45 5.41 8.94
CA VAL A 17 13.39 6.49 9.23
C VAL A 17 12.65 7.72 9.75
N GLN A 18 11.58 8.15 9.09
CA GLN A 18 10.90 9.39 9.49
C GLN A 18 9.93 9.21 10.66
N LYS A 19 9.30 8.05 10.81
CA LYS A 19 8.38 7.82 11.95
C LYS A 19 9.06 7.18 13.15
N LEU A 20 10.00 6.25 12.97
CA LEU A 20 10.65 5.57 14.11
C LEU A 20 11.97 6.22 14.53
N PHE A 21 12.87 6.57 13.59
CA PHE A 21 14.19 7.12 13.94
C PHE A 21 14.22 8.65 14.10
N MET A 22 13.39 9.39 13.36
CA MET A 22 13.36 10.86 13.36
C MET A 22 11.94 11.43 13.51
N PRO A 23 11.20 11.09 14.59
CA PRO A 23 9.76 11.37 14.71
C PRO A 23 9.38 12.83 14.89
N GLY A 24 10.35 13.76 15.03
CA GLY A 24 10.11 15.14 15.45
C GLY A 24 9.04 15.87 14.62
N GLN A 25 9.08 15.74 13.28
CA GLN A 25 8.07 16.34 12.41
C GLN A 25 6.71 15.64 12.55
N ALA A 26 6.70 14.31 12.67
CA ALA A 26 5.47 13.54 12.78
C ALA A 26 4.72 13.81 14.09
N LEU A 27 5.44 13.96 15.21
CA LEU A 27 4.88 14.37 16.49
C LEU A 27 4.29 15.79 16.43
N GLY A 28 4.97 16.70 15.71
CA GLY A 28 4.47 18.05 15.46
C GLY A 28 3.12 18.07 14.73
N VAL A 29 2.92 17.18 13.75
CA VAL A 29 1.63 17.02 13.08
C VAL A 29 0.56 16.49 14.04
N VAL A 30 0.86 15.48 14.85
CA VAL A 30 -0.10 14.95 15.83
C VAL A 30 -0.58 16.04 16.79
N ALA A 31 0.35 16.83 17.31
CA ALA A 31 0.04 17.93 18.24
C ALA A 31 -0.73 19.07 17.54
N LYS A 32 -0.33 19.45 16.32
CA LYS A 32 -0.95 20.55 15.58
C LYS A 32 -2.41 20.26 15.20
N TYR A 33 -2.72 19.00 14.87
CA TYR A 33 -4.05 18.59 14.43
C TYR A 33 -4.86 17.87 15.52
N ASP A 34 -4.37 17.84 16.76
CA ASP A 34 -5.01 17.17 17.91
C ASP A 34 -5.53 15.75 17.57
N LEU A 35 -4.68 14.93 16.93
CA LEU A 35 -5.10 13.58 16.50
C LEU A 35 -5.45 12.66 17.67
N THR A 36 -5.02 13.03 18.87
CA THR A 36 -5.39 12.38 20.13
C THR A 36 -6.89 12.50 20.45
N ALA A 37 -7.60 13.46 19.87
CA ALA A 37 -9.06 13.55 19.97
C ALA A 37 -9.79 12.47 19.16
N VAL A 38 -9.18 11.95 18.08
CA VAL A 38 -9.79 10.90 17.23
C VAL A 38 -9.54 9.52 17.81
N VAL A 39 -8.29 9.26 18.22
CA VAL A 39 -7.91 8.02 18.91
C VAL A 39 -7.12 8.43 20.16
N PRO A 40 -7.65 8.18 21.38
CA PRO A 40 -7.10 8.67 22.63
C PRO A 40 -5.90 7.83 23.09
N VAL A 41 -4.82 7.89 22.33
CA VAL A 41 -3.51 7.30 22.64
C VAL A 41 -2.44 8.37 22.62
N SER A 42 -1.26 8.08 23.15
CA SER A 42 -0.18 9.07 23.16
C SER A 42 0.28 9.44 21.74
N PRO A 43 0.81 10.66 21.51
CA PRO A 43 1.30 11.07 20.21
C PRO A 43 2.35 10.14 19.61
N GLU A 44 3.21 9.55 20.45
CA GLU A 44 4.24 8.60 20.05
C GLU A 44 3.62 7.31 19.50
N LEU A 45 2.57 6.79 20.16
CA LEU A 45 1.83 5.61 19.69
C LEU A 45 1.14 5.87 18.35
N TRP A 46 0.61 7.09 18.15
CA TRP A 46 0.07 7.53 16.86
C TRP A 46 1.12 7.49 15.76
N VAL A 47 2.30 8.06 16.01
CA VAL A 47 3.42 8.09 15.05
C VAL A 47 3.92 6.69 14.73
N VAL A 48 4.06 5.83 15.74
CA VAL A 48 4.46 4.43 15.57
C VAL A 48 3.43 3.66 14.75
N GLY A 49 2.13 3.84 15.04
CA GLY A 49 1.06 3.21 14.27
C GLY A 49 1.05 3.64 12.80
N ALA A 50 1.25 4.94 12.55
CA ALA A 50 1.40 5.46 11.19
C ALA A 50 2.62 4.84 10.48
N GLY A 51 3.77 4.79 11.15
CA GLY A 51 4.99 4.20 10.58
C GLY A 51 4.85 2.71 10.26
N LEU A 52 4.27 1.92 11.16
CA LEU A 52 4.00 0.50 10.93
C LEU A 52 3.04 0.28 9.75
N THR A 53 2.01 1.13 9.63
CA THR A 53 1.04 1.07 8.53
C THR A 53 1.69 1.42 7.19
N GLU A 54 2.51 2.47 7.15
CA GLU A 54 3.29 2.88 5.97
C GLU A 54 4.25 1.77 5.53
N MET A 55 4.98 1.15 6.46
CA MET A 55 5.86 0.02 6.13
C MET A 55 5.08 -1.19 5.61
N ALA A 56 3.96 -1.54 6.24
CA ALA A 56 3.12 -2.66 5.81
C ALA A 56 2.59 -2.43 4.39
N LEU A 57 2.11 -1.21 4.10
CA LEU A 57 1.67 -0.82 2.77
C LEU A 57 2.82 -0.88 1.75
N GLY A 58 4.01 -0.38 2.12
CA GLY A 58 5.20 -0.43 1.28
C GLY A 58 5.64 -1.85 0.93
N ILE A 59 5.63 -2.76 1.92
CA ILE A 59 5.92 -4.19 1.71
C ILE A 59 4.87 -4.83 0.82
N ALA A 60 3.58 -4.60 1.09
CA ALA A 60 2.49 -5.14 0.27
C ALA A 60 2.61 -4.68 -1.19
N LEU A 61 2.88 -3.39 -1.42
CA LEU A 61 3.13 -2.85 -2.75
C LEU A 61 4.34 -3.49 -3.39
N ALA A 62 5.49 -3.57 -2.71
CA ALA A 62 6.71 -4.18 -3.26
C ALA A 62 6.48 -5.63 -3.73
N LEU A 63 5.77 -6.43 -2.92
CA LEU A 63 5.38 -7.81 -3.25
C LEU A 63 4.30 -7.87 -4.35
N GLY A 64 3.58 -6.78 -4.59
CA GLY A 64 2.44 -6.74 -5.50
C GLY A 64 1.25 -7.52 -4.94
N LEU A 65 0.98 -7.34 -3.65
CA LEU A 65 -0.19 -7.82 -2.94
C LEU A 65 -1.23 -6.70 -2.87
N PHE A 66 -2.44 -6.98 -3.34
CA PHE A 66 -3.54 -6.02 -3.49
C PHE A 66 -3.12 -4.72 -4.19
N THR A 67 -2.34 -4.84 -5.27
CA THR A 67 -1.60 -3.71 -5.87
C THR A 67 -2.51 -2.50 -6.18
N ARG A 68 -3.71 -2.73 -6.73
CA ARG A 68 -4.64 -1.64 -7.05
C ARG A 68 -5.22 -0.98 -5.80
N ALA A 69 -5.60 -1.76 -4.80
CA ALA A 69 -6.14 -1.24 -3.54
C ALA A 69 -5.05 -0.49 -2.76
N GLY A 70 -3.83 -1.05 -2.68
CA GLY A 70 -2.68 -0.41 -2.05
C GLY A 70 -2.31 0.91 -2.72
N CYS A 71 -2.34 0.99 -4.05
CA CYS A 71 -2.17 2.26 -4.74
C CYS A 71 -3.29 3.26 -4.42
N GLY A 72 -4.53 2.80 -4.29
CA GLY A 72 -5.65 3.66 -3.86
C GLY A 72 -5.43 4.27 -2.48
N VAL A 73 -4.96 3.47 -1.52
CA VAL A 73 -4.60 3.95 -0.18
C VAL A 73 -3.45 4.96 -0.26
N ALA A 74 -2.41 4.67 -1.04
CA ALA A 74 -1.29 5.60 -1.22
C ALA A 74 -1.71 6.93 -1.86
N ILE A 75 -2.59 6.91 -2.87
CA ILE A 75 -3.17 8.12 -3.47
C ILE A 75 -3.92 8.92 -2.41
N ALA A 76 -4.83 8.29 -1.68
CA ALA A 76 -5.62 8.96 -0.65
C ALA A 76 -4.72 9.63 0.39
N MET A 77 -3.73 8.88 0.89
CA MET A 77 -2.77 9.36 1.86
C MET A 77 -1.99 10.58 1.34
N PHE A 78 -1.41 10.50 0.13
CA PHE A 78 -0.67 11.60 -0.49
C PHE A 78 -1.56 12.81 -0.84
N THR A 79 -2.81 12.59 -1.22
CA THR A 79 -3.77 13.69 -1.42
C THR A 79 -4.04 14.40 -0.09
N THR A 80 -4.22 13.65 1.01
CA THR A 80 -4.38 14.24 2.34
C THR A 80 -3.14 15.01 2.79
N THR A 81 -1.93 14.53 2.49
CA THR A 81 -0.69 15.29 2.80
C THR A 81 -0.53 16.52 1.92
N LEU A 82 -0.72 16.40 0.60
CA LEU A 82 -0.54 17.53 -0.33
C LEU A 82 -1.54 18.67 -0.13
N PHE A 83 -2.80 18.33 0.20
CA PHE A 83 -3.88 19.33 0.27
C PHE A 83 -4.40 19.58 1.68
N GLY A 84 -4.16 18.66 2.63
CA GLY A 84 -4.58 18.80 4.03
C GLY A 84 -3.50 19.37 4.96
N LEU A 85 -2.24 19.30 4.56
CA LEU A 85 -1.10 19.79 5.34
C LEU A 85 -0.38 20.93 4.58
N PRO A 86 -0.76 22.21 4.82
CA PRO A 86 -0.21 23.35 4.09
C PRO A 86 1.31 23.59 4.31
N ASP A 87 1.91 22.94 5.31
CA ASP A 87 3.30 23.17 5.71
C ASP A 87 4.27 22.03 5.33
N ASP A 88 3.81 20.99 4.61
CA ASP A 88 4.66 19.83 4.27
C ASP A 88 5.46 20.05 2.97
N PRO A 89 6.76 19.73 2.90
CA PRO A 89 7.55 19.84 1.67
C PRO A 89 6.91 19.07 0.49
N VAL A 90 6.25 19.83 -0.37
CA VAL A 90 5.45 19.34 -1.51
C VAL A 90 6.28 18.50 -2.49
N MET A 91 7.58 18.79 -2.64
CA MET A 91 8.41 18.21 -3.70
C MET A 91 8.56 16.68 -3.60
N ALA A 92 8.74 16.13 -2.40
CA ALA A 92 8.88 14.67 -2.23
C ALA A 92 7.55 13.95 -2.52
N HIS A 93 6.43 14.51 -2.02
CA HIS A 93 5.11 13.93 -2.15
C HIS A 93 4.57 13.94 -3.58
N VAL A 94 4.82 14.99 -4.37
CA VAL A 94 4.39 15.04 -5.78
C VAL A 94 5.07 13.94 -6.61
N SER A 95 6.35 13.68 -6.38
CA SER A 95 7.07 12.63 -7.10
C SER A 95 6.53 11.23 -6.79
N LEU A 96 6.27 10.94 -5.51
CA LEU A 96 5.71 9.66 -5.07
C LEU A 96 4.26 9.49 -5.55
N PHE A 97 3.45 10.55 -5.51
CA PHE A 97 2.11 10.56 -6.08
C PHE A 97 2.09 10.24 -7.57
N GLY A 98 3.03 10.83 -8.33
CA GLY A 98 3.21 10.51 -9.75
C GLY A 98 3.57 9.05 -9.99
N LEU A 99 4.50 8.49 -9.20
CA LEU A 99 4.90 7.09 -9.28
C LEU A 99 3.74 6.13 -8.94
N VAL A 100 2.95 6.44 -7.90
CA VAL A 100 1.74 5.69 -7.57
C VAL A 100 0.74 5.76 -8.73
N SER A 101 0.53 6.93 -9.33
CA SER A 101 -0.40 7.11 -10.45
C SER A 101 -0.01 6.26 -11.66
N VAL A 102 1.29 6.22 -11.98
CA VAL A 102 1.83 5.32 -13.00
C VAL A 102 1.56 3.86 -12.64
N LEU A 103 1.75 3.47 -11.37
CA LEU A 103 1.52 2.10 -10.91
C LEU A 103 0.04 1.71 -10.90
N VAL A 104 -0.88 2.64 -10.66
CA VAL A 104 -2.34 2.42 -10.81
C VAL A 104 -2.69 2.04 -12.25
N ILE A 105 -2.13 2.77 -13.22
CA ILE A 105 -2.42 2.57 -14.64
C ILE A 105 -1.74 1.30 -15.16
N THR A 106 -0.46 1.11 -14.82
CA THR A 106 0.35 -0.02 -15.31
C THR A 106 0.12 -1.34 -14.56
N GLY A 107 -0.46 -1.27 -13.35
CA GLY A 107 -0.75 -2.42 -12.50
C GLY A 107 0.47 -3.11 -11.90
N GLY A 108 0.25 -4.27 -11.27
CA GLY A 108 1.29 -5.03 -10.57
C GLY A 108 2.39 -5.62 -11.47
N GLY A 109 2.15 -5.77 -12.77
CA GLY A 109 3.07 -6.43 -13.70
C GLY A 109 3.12 -7.96 -13.57
N ALA A 110 3.97 -8.61 -14.35
CA ALA A 110 4.00 -10.08 -14.46
C ALA A 110 4.38 -10.83 -13.17
N TYR A 111 5.12 -10.17 -12.28
CA TYR A 111 5.66 -10.73 -11.05
C TYR A 111 4.93 -10.22 -9.80
N SER A 112 3.60 -10.06 -9.85
CA SER A 112 2.80 -9.74 -8.65
C SER A 112 2.32 -11.02 -7.97
N VAL A 113 2.31 -11.00 -6.63
CA VAL A 113 1.67 -12.06 -5.83
C VAL A 113 0.19 -12.18 -6.20
N ASP A 114 -0.48 -11.06 -6.49
CA ASP A 114 -1.86 -11.04 -7.00
C ASP A 114 -2.06 -11.96 -8.23
N ARG A 115 -1.12 -11.92 -9.18
CA ARG A 115 -1.20 -12.73 -10.41
C ARG A 115 -0.86 -14.18 -10.15
N TRP A 116 0.12 -14.44 -9.29
CA TRP A 116 0.47 -15.80 -8.88
C TRP A 116 -0.69 -16.51 -8.19
N LEU A 117 -1.38 -15.82 -7.26
CA LEU A 117 -2.59 -16.33 -6.61
C LEU A 117 -3.72 -16.59 -7.64
N ALA A 118 -3.96 -15.64 -8.55
CA ALA A 118 -4.97 -15.81 -9.59
C ALA A 118 -4.70 -17.04 -10.50
N GLY A 119 -3.42 -17.33 -10.80
CA GLY A 119 -3.02 -18.51 -11.57
C GLY A 119 -3.30 -19.83 -10.86
N GLN A 120 -3.07 -19.90 -9.54
CA GLN A 120 -3.25 -21.12 -8.74
C GLN A 120 -4.73 -21.46 -8.47
N PHE A 121 -5.56 -20.45 -8.21
CA PHE A 121 -6.99 -20.67 -8.02
C PHE A 121 -7.75 -20.86 -9.34
N GLY A 122 -7.27 -20.26 -10.44
CA GLY A 122 -7.84 -20.46 -11.77
C GLY A 122 -7.58 -21.85 -12.36
N SER A 123 -6.43 -22.45 -12.08
CA SER A 123 -6.10 -23.81 -12.53
C SER A 123 -6.93 -24.88 -11.81
N THR A 124 -7.20 -24.70 -10.51
CA THR A 124 -7.99 -25.64 -9.71
C THR A 124 -9.44 -25.75 -10.20
N GLY A 125 -10.08 -24.62 -10.52
CA GLY A 125 -11.46 -24.61 -11.04
C GLY A 125 -11.62 -25.12 -12.48
N ALA A 126 -10.54 -25.11 -13.28
CA ALA A 126 -10.55 -25.70 -14.61
C ALA A 126 -10.53 -27.24 -14.54
N THR A 127 -9.76 -27.81 -13.61
CA THR A 127 -9.65 -29.26 -13.42
C THR A 127 -10.96 -29.88 -12.90
N GLU A 128 -11.71 -29.19 -12.02
CA GLU A 128 -13.01 -29.68 -11.53
C GLU A 128 -14.10 -29.70 -12.63
N ARG A 129 -14.16 -28.68 -13.50
CA ARG A 129 -15.16 -28.66 -14.58
C ARG A 129 -14.94 -29.78 -15.60
N THR A 130 -13.69 -30.09 -15.94
CA THR A 130 -13.37 -31.19 -16.86
C THR A 130 -13.71 -32.56 -16.26
N GLY A 131 -13.63 -32.72 -14.93
CA GLY A 131 -14.05 -33.94 -14.23
C GLY A 131 -15.58 -34.12 -14.18
N ALA A 132 -16.34 -33.03 -14.05
CA ALA A 132 -17.81 -33.09 -14.02
C ALA A 132 -18.43 -33.37 -15.40
N GLU A 133 -17.81 -32.89 -16.48
CA GLU A 133 -18.31 -33.07 -17.86
C GLU A 133 -18.03 -34.48 -18.43
N SER A 134 -17.19 -35.27 -17.76
CA SER A 134 -16.76 -36.60 -18.19
C SER A 134 -17.41 -37.77 -17.44
N THR A 135 -18.50 -37.53 -16.70
CA THR A 135 -19.39 -38.61 -16.22
C THR A 135 -20.52 -38.82 -17.22
N PRO A 136 -20.36 -39.66 -18.26
CA PRO A 136 -21.49 -40.05 -19.08
C PRO A 136 -22.47 -40.82 -18.20
N MET A 137 -23.74 -40.44 -18.30
CA MET A 137 -24.89 -41.23 -17.86
C MET A 137 -24.74 -42.60 -18.53
N ALA A 138 -24.26 -43.59 -17.79
CA ALA A 138 -24.25 -44.96 -18.25
C ALA A 138 -25.72 -45.43 -18.31
N ASP A 139 -26.10 -45.92 -19.48
CA ASP A 139 -27.39 -46.53 -19.82
C ASP A 139 -27.81 -47.67 -18.87
#